data_AF-A0A2K2BI85-F1
#
_entry.id   AF-A0A2K2BI85-F1
#
_cell.length_a   1.000
_cell.length_b   1.000
_cell.length_c   1.000
_cell.angle_alpha   90.00
_cell.angle_beta   90.00
_cell.angle_gamma   90.00
#
_symmetry.space_group_name_H-M   'P 1'
#
loop_
_entity.id
_entity.type
_entity.pdbx_description
1 polymer ?
#
loop_
_entity_poly.entity_id
_entity_poly.type
_entity_poly.pdbx_seq_one_letter_code
_entity_poly.pdbx_strand_id
1 'polypeptide(L)'
;MVSYTPSSSSKVNQGNGKCITGDCGGTLKCIGGGSPPVGPVEDFYDVSLVDGYNGGLGVKALGGSGDCQYAGCVADLKGNCPTELRVMDSGSTVACKSACSALNAPELSSRHNTQMFKNACPTAYSYAYDDASSACTCTGSDYLIIFCPNGSG
;
A
#
# COMPACT_ATOMS: atom_id res chain seq x y z
N MET A 1 -6.16 1.60 -0.84
CA MET A 1 -7.56 1.89 -1.25
C MET A 1 -8.03 3.07 -0.42
N VAL A 2 -8.29 4.23 -1.03
CA VAL A 2 -8.79 5.41 -0.28
C VAL A 2 -10.31 5.31 -0.21
N SER A 3 -10.86 5.07 0.98
CA SER A 3 -12.31 5.02 1.20
C SER A 3 -12.80 6.38 1.70
N TYR A 4 -13.34 7.20 0.80
CA TYR A 4 -14.08 8.41 1.19
C TYR A 4 -15.55 8.07 1.41
N THR A 5 -16.12 8.52 2.53
CA THR A 5 -17.59 8.65 2.64
C THR A 5 -17.98 10.05 2.16
N PRO A 6 -18.70 10.19 1.03
CA PRO A 6 -19.09 11.50 0.54
C PRO A 6 -20.11 12.15 1.48
N SER A 7 -19.94 13.44 1.79
CA SER A 7 -20.97 14.24 2.45
C SER A 7 -22.13 14.53 1.49
N SER A 8 -23.37 14.24 1.88
CA SER A 8 -24.55 14.62 1.09
C SER A 8 -24.92 16.08 1.38
N SER A 9 -24.77 16.94 0.37
CA SER A 9 -24.97 18.40 0.48
C SER A 9 -26.40 18.82 0.18
N SER A 10 -26.94 19.73 1.00
CA SER A 10 -28.19 20.45 0.73
C SER A 10 -27.88 21.89 0.32
N LYS A 11 -27.40 22.07 -0.90
CA LYS A 11 -27.05 23.36 -1.56
C LYS A 11 -25.83 24.11 -1.00
N VAL A 12 -24.90 24.46 -1.89
CA VAL A 12 -23.69 25.25 -1.61
C VAL A 12 -23.84 26.61 -2.28
N ASN A 13 -23.67 27.70 -1.54
CA ASN A 13 -23.63 29.07 -2.04
C ASN A 13 -22.26 29.69 -1.70
N GLN A 14 -21.46 30.03 -2.72
CA GLN A 14 -20.21 30.79 -2.56
C GLN A 14 -19.28 30.25 -1.46
N GLY A 15 -19.11 28.93 -1.38
CA GLY A 15 -18.22 28.27 -0.40
C GLY A 15 -18.84 27.97 0.97
N ASN A 16 -20.09 28.41 1.20
CA ASN A 16 -20.85 28.12 2.42
C ASN A 16 -22.10 27.30 2.11
N GLY A 17 -22.39 26.30 2.93
CA GLY A 17 -23.53 25.41 2.76
C GLY A 17 -23.56 24.37 3.88
N LYS A 18 -24.74 23.93 4.30
CA LYS A 18 -24.88 22.90 5.32
C LYS A 18 -24.97 21.51 4.69
N CYS A 19 -24.22 20.57 5.25
CA CYS A 19 -24.34 19.16 4.91
C CYS A 19 -25.37 18.47 5.81
N ILE A 20 -26.09 17.48 5.27
CA ILE A 20 -27.00 16.64 6.09
C ILE A 20 -26.16 15.72 6.98
N THR A 21 -25.04 15.22 6.47
CA THR A 21 -24.06 14.40 7.18
C THR A 21 -22.65 14.98 6.99
N GLY A 22 -21.82 14.94 8.03
CA GLY A 22 -20.46 15.46 7.96
C GLY A 22 -20.34 16.98 7.84
N ASP A 23 -21.34 17.73 8.31
CA ASP A 23 -21.25 19.20 8.36
C ASP A 23 -20.11 19.65 9.28
N CYS A 24 -19.20 20.45 8.76
CA CYS A 24 -18.06 20.98 9.50
C CYS A 24 -18.21 22.48 9.78
N GLY A 25 -19.41 22.91 10.15
CA GLY A 25 -19.72 24.30 10.49
C GLY A 25 -20.24 25.13 9.32
N GLY A 26 -20.83 24.49 8.31
CA GLY A 26 -21.42 25.17 7.15
C GLY A 26 -20.41 25.73 6.14
N THR A 27 -19.13 25.36 6.25
CA THR A 27 -18.05 25.79 5.34
C THR A 27 -17.59 24.65 4.45
N LEU A 28 -17.22 24.94 3.20
CA LEU A 28 -16.69 23.93 2.29
C LEU A 28 -15.27 23.46 2.67
N LYS A 29 -14.45 24.33 3.27
CA LYS A 29 -13.10 24.00 3.75
C LYS A 29 -13.12 23.83 5.27
N CYS A 30 -13.24 22.59 5.70
CA CYS A 30 -13.27 22.26 7.12
C CYS A 30 -11.93 22.58 7.80
N ILE A 31 -12.00 23.14 9.01
CA ILE A 31 -10.83 23.37 9.88
C ILE A 31 -10.62 22.16 10.84
N GLY A 32 -11.59 21.24 10.88
CA GLY A 32 -11.56 19.98 11.64
C GLY A 32 -12.49 18.92 11.02
N GLY A 33 -12.81 17.86 11.77
CA GLY A 33 -13.73 16.81 11.31
C GLY A 33 -15.18 17.29 11.17
N GLY A 34 -15.98 16.60 10.36
CA GLY A 34 -17.42 16.84 10.23
C GLY A 34 -18.23 16.25 11.39
N SER A 35 -19.45 16.76 11.60
CA SER A 35 -20.37 16.28 12.63
C SER A 35 -20.85 14.86 12.32
N PRO A 36 -20.78 13.90 13.27
CA PRO A 36 -21.24 12.53 13.06
C PRO A 36 -22.71 12.42 12.59
N PRO A 37 -23.06 11.41 11.77
CA PRO A 37 -22.19 10.32 11.32
C PRO A 37 -21.21 10.76 10.23
N VAL A 38 -19.92 10.53 10.47
CA VAL A 38 -18.81 10.67 9.52
C VAL A 38 -18.00 9.38 9.56
N GLY A 39 -17.62 8.85 8.40
CA GLY A 39 -16.67 7.74 8.35
C GLY A 39 -15.28 8.20 8.79
N PRO A 40 -14.43 7.29 9.31
CA PRO A 40 -13.04 7.60 9.56
C PRO A 40 -12.36 8.03 8.25
N VAL A 41 -11.51 9.06 8.32
CA VAL A 41 -10.61 9.43 7.23
C VAL A 41 -9.26 8.81 7.59
N GLU A 42 -9.08 7.56 7.20
CA GLU A 42 -7.80 6.84 7.35
C GLU A 42 -7.32 6.45 5.96
N ASP A 43 -6.07 6.78 5.65
CA ASP A 43 -5.44 6.26 4.45
C ASP A 43 -4.94 4.84 4.72
N PHE A 44 -5.10 3.97 3.74
CA PHE A 44 -4.55 2.62 3.74
C PHE A 44 -3.54 2.51 2.60
N TYR A 45 -2.30 2.15 2.94
CA TYR A 45 -1.22 1.98 1.99
C TYR A 45 -0.39 0.73 2.28
N ASP A 46 0.16 0.18 1.21
CA ASP A 46 0.96 -1.03 1.24
C ASP A 46 1.92 -1.06 0.04
N VAL A 47 2.91 -1.96 0.12
CA VAL A 47 3.70 -2.40 -1.04
C VAL A 47 3.42 -3.89 -1.22
N SER A 48 3.02 -4.27 -2.42
CA SER A 48 2.62 -5.65 -2.74
C SER A 48 3.61 -6.31 -3.70
N LEU A 49 4.02 -7.52 -3.34
CA LEU A 49 4.85 -8.44 -4.13
C LEU A 49 4.00 -9.58 -4.72
N VAL A 50 2.67 -9.47 -4.65
CA VAL A 50 1.72 -10.48 -5.15
C VAL A 50 1.92 -10.77 -6.63
N ASP A 51 2.36 -9.79 -7.40
CA ASP A 51 2.64 -9.92 -8.84
C ASP A 51 4.14 -10.12 -9.16
N GLY A 52 4.99 -10.19 -8.13
CA GLY A 52 6.44 -10.36 -8.24
C GLY A 52 7.23 -9.11 -7.87
N TYR A 53 8.53 -9.16 -8.14
CA TYR A 53 9.51 -8.14 -7.77
C TYR A 53 10.50 -7.89 -8.91
N ASN A 54 10.76 -6.63 -9.23
CA ASN A 54 11.81 -6.23 -10.18
C ASN A 54 12.82 -5.20 -9.58
N GLY A 55 12.51 -4.61 -8.43
CA GLY A 55 13.36 -3.65 -7.76
C GLY A 55 12.74 -3.18 -6.44
N GLY A 56 13.59 -2.63 -5.56
CA GLY A 56 13.16 -2.20 -4.23
C GLY A 56 12.15 -1.06 -4.33
N LEU A 57 11.09 -1.13 -3.53
CA LEU A 57 10.05 -0.11 -3.46
C LEU A 57 9.69 0.16 -2.01
N GLY A 58 9.48 1.43 -1.68
CA GLY A 58 9.07 1.88 -0.35
C GLY A 58 8.06 3.00 -0.39
N VAL A 59 7.17 3.02 0.59
CA VAL A 59 6.26 4.10 0.90
C VAL A 59 6.52 4.55 2.32
N LYS A 60 6.82 5.84 2.48
CA LYS A 60 7.05 6.49 3.76
C LYS A 60 6.05 7.61 3.97
N ALA A 61 5.30 7.56 5.07
CA ALA A 61 4.49 8.68 5.55
C ALA A 61 5.41 9.84 6.01
N LEU A 62 5.09 11.07 5.57
CA LEU A 62 5.79 12.31 5.92
C LEU A 62 5.01 13.09 6.99
N GLY A 63 4.67 12.43 8.10
CA GLY A 63 3.87 13.00 9.17
C GLY A 63 2.58 12.20 9.39
N GLY A 64 1.52 12.90 9.79
CA GLY A 64 0.24 12.29 10.14
C GLY A 64 0.20 11.67 11.54
N SER A 65 -0.90 11.00 11.84
CA SER A 65 -1.16 10.31 13.11
C SER A 65 -1.74 8.92 12.87
N GLY A 66 -1.45 7.98 13.77
CA GLY A 66 -1.81 6.57 13.63
C GLY A 66 -0.56 5.69 13.56
N ASP A 67 -0.63 4.59 12.80
CA ASP A 67 0.51 3.68 12.65
C ASP A 67 1.63 4.34 11.83
N CYS A 68 1.30 4.91 10.66
CA CYS A 68 2.19 5.69 9.79
C CYS A 68 3.56 5.01 9.55
N GLN A 69 3.57 3.68 9.52
CA GLN A 69 4.78 2.87 9.39
C GLN A 69 5.33 2.87 7.97
N TYR A 70 6.58 2.48 7.81
CA TYR A 70 7.14 2.25 6.47
C TYR A 70 6.57 0.96 5.87
N ALA A 71 6.04 1.04 4.66
CA ALA A 71 5.65 -0.12 3.87
C ALA A 71 6.62 -0.30 2.72
N GLY A 72 7.15 -1.51 2.50
CA GLY A 72 8.13 -1.68 1.44
C GLY A 72 8.95 -2.95 1.48
N CYS A 73 9.78 -3.08 0.45
CA CYS A 73 10.72 -4.16 0.25
C CYS A 73 12.06 -3.59 -0.21
N VAL A 74 13.06 -3.68 0.66
CA VAL A 74 14.40 -3.12 0.43
C VAL A 74 15.47 -4.19 0.18
N ALA A 75 15.11 -5.46 0.37
CA ALA A 75 15.97 -6.60 0.11
C ALA A 75 16.11 -6.85 -1.40
N ASP A 76 17.28 -7.32 -1.84
CA ASP A 76 17.44 -7.79 -3.21
C ASP A 76 16.88 -9.22 -3.36
N LEU A 77 15.65 -9.31 -3.85
CA LEU A 77 15.00 -10.58 -4.13
C LEU A 77 15.51 -11.25 -5.41
N LYS A 78 16.23 -10.53 -6.29
CA LYS A 78 16.76 -11.09 -7.54
C LYS A 78 17.88 -12.09 -7.24
N GLY A 79 18.78 -11.75 -6.32
CA GLY A 79 19.91 -12.60 -5.93
C GLY A 79 19.49 -13.96 -5.35
N ASN A 80 18.38 -14.01 -4.62
CA ASN A 80 17.87 -15.24 -4.00
C ASN A 80 16.67 -15.85 -4.74
N CYS A 81 16.28 -15.32 -5.90
CA CYS A 81 15.10 -15.78 -6.63
C CYS A 81 15.27 -17.27 -7.04
N PRO A 82 14.31 -18.16 -6.72
CA PRO A 82 14.33 -19.55 -7.19
C PRO A 82 14.34 -19.62 -8.71
N THR A 83 15.04 -20.60 -9.28
CA THR A 83 15.28 -20.72 -10.73
C THR A 83 13.97 -20.70 -11.53
N GLU A 84 12.93 -21.36 -11.03
CA GLU A 84 11.60 -21.45 -11.63
C GLU A 84 10.81 -20.13 -11.63
N LEU A 85 11.23 -19.16 -10.81
CA LEU A 85 10.58 -17.84 -10.69
C LEU A 85 11.37 -16.72 -11.37
N ARG A 86 12.60 -16.98 -11.82
CA ARG A 86 13.47 -15.96 -12.42
C ARG A 86 12.93 -15.45 -13.75
N VAL A 87 13.06 -14.15 -13.94
CA VAL A 87 13.06 -13.52 -15.27
C VAL A 87 14.51 -13.18 -15.59
N MET A 88 15.02 -13.76 -16.67
CA MET A 88 16.42 -13.60 -17.08
C MET A 88 16.53 -12.62 -18.26
N ASP A 89 17.54 -11.76 -18.23
CA ASP A 89 17.99 -10.97 -19.37
C ASP A 89 19.52 -10.91 -19.37
N SER A 90 20.13 -11.14 -20.54
CA SER A 90 21.59 -11.05 -20.74
C SER A 90 22.42 -11.83 -19.69
N GLY A 91 21.92 -12.99 -19.23
CA GLY A 91 22.58 -13.85 -18.25
C GLY A 91 22.36 -13.46 -16.78
N SER A 92 21.59 -12.41 -16.50
CA SER A 92 21.29 -11.90 -15.16
C SER A 92 19.80 -12.02 -14.83
N THR A 93 19.47 -12.24 -13.55
CA THR A 93 18.08 -12.17 -13.08
C THR A 93 17.66 -10.71 -12.95
N VAL A 94 16.67 -10.29 -13.73
CA VAL A 94 16.16 -8.91 -13.75
C VAL A 94 14.87 -8.74 -12.95
N ALA A 95 14.13 -9.83 -12.73
CA ALA A 95 12.96 -9.85 -11.87
C ALA A 95 12.71 -11.26 -11.31
N CYS A 96 11.88 -11.33 -10.27
CA CYS A 96 11.39 -12.56 -9.67
C CYS A 96 9.87 -12.56 -9.74
N LYS A 97 9.28 -13.52 -10.45
CA LYS A 97 7.83 -13.71 -10.52
C LYS A 97 7.29 -14.13 -9.16
N SER A 98 6.06 -13.79 -8.86
CA SER A 98 5.34 -14.46 -7.78
C SER A 98 4.99 -15.91 -8.18
N ALA A 99 4.72 -16.74 -7.18
CA ALA A 99 4.26 -18.11 -7.44
C ALA A 99 2.92 -18.15 -8.18
N CYS A 100 2.03 -17.17 -7.95
CA CYS A 100 0.77 -17.04 -8.68
C CYS A 100 1.02 -16.89 -10.18
N SER A 101 1.87 -15.94 -10.54
CA SER A 101 2.17 -15.62 -11.94
C SER A 101 3.04 -16.68 -12.63
N ALA A 102 3.87 -17.41 -11.88
CA ALA A 102 4.77 -18.42 -12.43
C ALA A 102 4.10 -19.79 -12.61
N LEU A 103 3.23 -20.20 -11.69
CA LEU A 103 2.72 -21.58 -11.64
C LEU A 103 1.31 -21.75 -12.21
N ASN A 104 0.60 -20.65 -12.52
CA ASN A 104 -0.82 -20.66 -12.90
C ASN A 104 -1.70 -21.48 -11.92
N ALA A 105 -1.25 -21.59 -10.66
CA ALA A 105 -1.79 -22.50 -9.66
C ALA A 105 -2.01 -21.72 -8.35
N PRO A 106 -3.20 -21.12 -8.15
CA PRO A 106 -3.51 -20.30 -6.97
C PRO A 106 -3.45 -21.06 -5.63
N GLU A 107 -3.45 -22.39 -5.66
CA GLU A 107 -3.32 -23.26 -4.47
C GLU A 107 -1.84 -23.45 -4.06
N LEU A 108 -0.92 -23.54 -5.03
CA LEU A 108 0.52 -23.73 -4.79
C LEU A 108 1.25 -22.44 -4.41
N SER A 109 0.64 -21.28 -4.67
CA SER A 109 1.13 -19.98 -4.21
C SER A 109 1.08 -19.82 -2.69
N SER A 110 0.46 -20.71 -1.92
CA SER A 110 0.15 -20.44 -0.53
C SER A 110 1.23 -20.73 0.51
N ARG A 111 2.29 -21.53 0.23
CA ARG A 111 3.16 -22.03 1.32
C ARG A 111 4.69 -21.88 1.21
N HIS A 112 5.31 -22.11 0.05
CA HIS A 112 6.79 -22.14 0.00
C HIS A 112 7.42 -20.86 -0.57
N ASN A 113 6.83 -20.28 -1.61
CA ASN A 113 7.42 -19.14 -2.30
C ASN A 113 6.99 -17.79 -1.72
N THR A 114 5.81 -17.71 -1.11
CA THR A 114 5.33 -16.51 -0.43
C THR A 114 6.09 -16.23 0.85
N GLN A 115 6.49 -17.28 1.57
CA GLN A 115 7.31 -17.15 2.78
C GLN A 115 8.68 -16.52 2.48
N MET A 116 9.26 -16.78 1.30
CA MET A 116 10.51 -16.14 0.89
C MET A 116 10.34 -14.62 0.79
N PHE A 117 9.31 -14.17 0.06
CA PHE A 117 8.99 -12.75 -0.09
C PHE A 117 8.68 -12.11 1.28
N LYS A 118 7.90 -12.79 2.12
CA LYS A 118 7.56 -12.30 3.46
C LYS A 118 8.77 -12.19 4.38
N ASN A 119 9.64 -13.19 4.39
CA ASN A 119 10.84 -13.20 5.22
C ASN A 119 11.82 -12.10 4.82
N ALA A 120 11.98 -11.87 3.53
CA ALA A 120 12.86 -10.83 3.01
C ALA A 120 12.27 -9.42 3.16
N CYS A 121 10.95 -9.30 3.08
CA CYS A 121 10.22 -8.04 3.08
C CYS A 121 9.00 -8.11 4.01
N PRO A 122 9.21 -8.12 5.34
CA PRO A 122 8.14 -8.31 6.32
C PRO A 122 7.08 -7.20 6.27
N THR A 123 7.49 -6.00 5.87
CA THR A 123 6.67 -4.80 5.70
C THR A 123 5.96 -4.70 4.33
N ALA A 124 5.98 -5.76 3.53
CA ALA A 124 5.28 -5.84 2.25
C ALA A 124 4.25 -6.97 2.25
N TYR A 125 3.17 -6.79 1.48
CA TYR A 125 2.23 -7.88 1.16
C TYR A 125 2.93 -8.88 0.25
N SER A 126 3.02 -10.12 0.70
CA SER A 126 3.64 -11.21 -0.07
C SER A 126 2.63 -12.11 -0.79
N TYR A 127 1.35 -12.10 -0.38
CA TYR A 127 0.25 -12.86 -1.00
C TYR A 127 -1.13 -12.26 -0.66
N ALA A 128 -2.17 -12.69 -1.39
CA ALA A 128 -3.52 -12.11 -1.30
C ALA A 128 -4.22 -12.29 0.07
N TYR A 129 -3.73 -13.20 0.92
CA TYR A 129 -4.25 -13.43 2.28
C TYR A 129 -3.18 -13.19 3.35
N ASP A 130 -2.16 -12.39 3.04
CA ASP A 130 -1.17 -11.95 4.02
C ASP A 130 -1.88 -11.15 5.12
N ASP A 131 -1.37 -11.26 6.35
CA ASP A 131 -2.06 -10.70 7.50
C ASP A 131 -2.02 -9.16 7.49
N ALA A 132 -2.88 -8.56 8.32
CA ALA A 132 -3.07 -7.11 8.42
C ALA A 132 -1.80 -6.34 8.84
N SER A 133 -0.69 -7.00 9.22
CA SER A 133 0.57 -6.32 9.51
C SER A 133 1.22 -5.68 8.29
N SER A 134 0.74 -6.01 7.08
CA SER A 134 1.29 -5.54 5.80
C SER A 134 0.55 -4.33 5.23
N ALA A 135 -0.64 -4.02 5.76
CA ALA A 135 -1.41 -2.83 5.44
C ALA A 135 -1.15 -1.78 6.52
N CYS A 136 -0.57 -0.65 6.14
CA CYS A 136 -0.36 0.46 7.05
C CYS A 136 -1.52 1.45 6.96
N THR A 137 -1.93 1.96 8.12
CA THR A 137 -2.87 3.09 8.19
C THR A 137 -2.14 4.36 8.58
N CYS A 138 -2.55 5.50 8.01
CA CYS A 138 -2.10 6.80 8.47
C CYS A 138 -3.14 7.86 8.15
N THR A 139 -3.29 8.83 9.05
CA THR A 139 -4.26 9.90 8.88
C THR A 139 -3.55 11.22 8.70
N GLY A 140 -3.89 11.93 7.62
CA GLY A 140 -3.41 13.30 7.36
C GLY A 140 -1.92 13.37 7.07
N SER A 141 -1.39 12.40 6.34
CA SER A 141 0.02 12.38 5.91
C SER A 141 0.16 12.61 4.41
N ASP A 142 1.28 13.21 4.02
CA ASP A 142 1.82 13.08 2.66
C ASP A 142 2.63 11.79 2.55
N TYR A 143 2.82 11.26 1.34
CA TYR A 143 3.55 10.01 1.11
C TYR A 143 4.72 10.20 0.15
N LEU A 144 5.88 9.67 0.54
CA LEU A 144 7.05 9.57 -0.32
C LEU A 144 7.17 8.15 -0.85
N ILE A 145 7.11 8.00 -2.18
CA ILE A 145 7.36 6.75 -2.89
C ILE A 145 8.83 6.72 -3.33
N ILE A 146 9.56 5.69 -2.93
CA ILE A 146 11.00 5.56 -3.15
C ILE A 146 11.26 4.29 -3.97
N PHE A 147 11.85 4.47 -5.15
CA PHE A 147 12.38 3.37 -5.96
C PHE A 147 13.84 3.14 -5.60
N CYS A 148 14.23 1.86 -5.47
CA CYS A 148 15.57 1.44 -5.07
C CYS A 148 16.09 2.13 -3.78
N PRO A 149 15.36 2.03 -2.65
CA PRO A 149 15.68 2.76 -1.41
C PRO A 149 17.08 2.49 -0.82
N ASN A 150 17.70 1.35 -1.18
CA ASN A 150 19.07 1.00 -0.76
C ASN A 150 20.14 1.29 -1.82
N GLY A 151 19.79 1.84 -2.99
CA GLY A 151 20.75 2.16 -4.04
C GLY A 151 21.64 0.97 -4.43
N SER A 152 21.06 -0.16 -4.81
CA SER A 152 21.82 -1.27 -5.39
C SER A 152 21.79 -1.17 -6.91
N GLY A 153 22.76 -0.43 -7.46
CA GLY A 153 23.23 -0.59 -8.84
C GLY A 153 24.03 -1.88 -8.99
#